data_AF-A3JN88-F1
#
_entry.id   AF-A3JN88-F1
#
_cell.length_a   1.000
_cell.length_b   1.000
_cell.length_c   1.000
_cell.angle_alpha   90.00
_cell.angle_beta   90.00
_cell.angle_gamma   90.00
#
_symmetry.space_group_name_H-M   'P 1'
#
loop_
_entity.id
_entity.type
_entity.pdbx_description
1 polymer ?
#
loop_
_entity_poly.entity_id
_entity_poly.type
_entity_poly.pdbx_seq_one_letter_code
_entity_poly.pdbx_strand_id
1 'polypeptide(L)'
;MRELIAPGVAIILVLISAMIAAQNGMVALSIKDLTATQIGTQLLMLSFIALVIERAVEVYVNNRFAGEQLDDSRQSRLAGAKVKTLQAALDAETARALPVGVSADQLAKATNAKQESIGKWNDEISETLEKKAQFQESAAVSLDKLKVAKRRAAMTAATFLAAIVALSGVHTLTQLVDAFPADAPVFQTKFFMFADTVLTAFLLAGGADGIHQIVKKFTAISDDITAV
;
A
#
# COMPACT_ATOMS: atom_id res chain seq x y z
N MET A 1 35.08 -10.59 10.99
CA MET A 1 35.58 -9.37 11.68
C MET A 1 34.76 -8.09 11.43
N ARG A 2 33.66 -8.09 10.67
CA ARG A 2 32.77 -6.90 10.52
C ARG A 2 31.61 -6.82 11.52
N GLU A 3 31.29 -7.91 12.24
CA GLU A 3 30.13 -7.93 13.14
C GLU A 3 30.41 -7.51 14.59
N LEU A 4 31.68 -7.48 15.01
CA LEU A 4 32.06 -7.10 16.37
C LEU A 4 32.23 -5.58 16.58
N ILE A 5 32.28 -4.80 15.48
CA ILE A 5 32.52 -3.35 15.51
C ILE A 5 31.22 -2.59 15.84
N ALA A 6 30.06 -3.10 15.42
CA ALA A 6 28.77 -2.46 15.63
C ALA A 6 28.39 -2.28 17.12
N PRO A 7 28.49 -3.29 18.01
CA PRO A 7 28.11 -3.12 19.41
C PRO A 7 29.08 -2.20 20.17
N GLY A 8 30.38 -2.28 19.90
CA GLY A 8 31.38 -1.40 20.53
C GLY A 8 31.17 0.07 20.19
N VAL A 9 30.86 0.37 18.92
CA VAL A 9 30.53 1.74 18.48
C VAL A 9 29.24 2.23 19.12
N ALA A 10 28.21 1.38 19.22
CA ALA A 10 26.95 1.75 19.87
C ALA A 10 27.15 2.10 21.36
N ILE A 11 27.92 1.28 22.09
CA ILE A 11 28.23 1.54 23.52
C ILE A 11 29.00 2.86 23.67
N ILE A 12 30.01 3.10 22.82
CA ILE A 12 30.77 4.35 22.85
C ILE A 12 29.87 5.56 22.56
N LEU A 13 28.97 5.46 21.58
CA LEU A 13 28.01 6.53 21.26
C LEU A 13 27.04 6.79 22.41
N VAL A 14 26.53 5.74 23.08
CA VAL A 14 25.67 5.87 24.27
C VAL A 14 26.44 6.55 25.40
N LEU A 15 27.68 6.15 25.67
CA LEU A 15 28.51 6.74 26.71
C LEU A 15 28.85 8.21 26.43
N ILE A 16 29.20 8.55 25.18
CA ILE A 16 29.43 9.93 24.76
C ILE A 16 28.15 10.76 24.93
N SER A 17 27.00 10.21 24.49
CA SER A 17 25.71 10.88 24.63
C SER A 17 25.32 11.10 26.10
N ALA A 18 25.60 10.12 26.97
CA ALA A 18 25.39 10.23 28.41
C ALA A 18 26.35 11.23 29.07
N MET A 19 27.60 11.31 28.63
CA MET A 19 28.57 12.31 29.09
C MET A 19 28.11 13.73 28.70
N ILE A 20 27.70 13.91 27.44
CA ILE A 20 27.15 15.17 26.95
C ILE A 20 25.87 15.52 27.73
N ALA A 21 25.02 14.54 28.04
CA ALA A 21 23.83 14.73 28.85
C ALA A 21 24.15 15.24 30.27
N ALA A 22 25.10 14.58 30.94
CA ALA A 22 25.52 14.94 32.28
C ALA A 22 26.15 16.34 32.32
N GLN A 23 26.96 16.70 31.32
CA GLN A 23 27.60 18.02 31.24
C GLN A 23 26.61 19.16 30.99
N ASN A 24 25.51 18.90 30.28
CA ASN A 24 24.49 19.92 29.97
C ASN A 24 23.41 20.03 31.06
N GLY A 25 23.56 19.34 32.20
CA GLY A 25 22.58 19.36 33.28
C GLY A 25 21.23 18.78 32.86
N MET A 26 21.22 17.78 31.97
CA MET A 26 19.97 17.12 31.58
C MET A 26 19.37 16.40 32.79
N VAL A 27 18.08 16.64 33.03
CA VAL A 27 17.37 16.09 34.18
C VAL A 27 16.75 14.75 33.79
N ALA A 28 16.74 13.80 34.73
CA ALA A 28 16.09 12.51 34.50
C ALA A 28 14.58 12.69 34.27
N LEU A 29 14.07 12.02 33.23
CA LEU A 29 12.64 11.98 32.96
C LEU A 29 12.00 10.86 33.80
N SER A 30 11.02 11.22 34.62
CA SER A 30 10.20 10.26 35.35
C SER A 30 9.13 9.72 34.40
N ILE A 31 9.00 8.40 34.34
CA ILE A 31 7.89 7.76 33.63
C ILE A 31 6.68 7.87 34.54
N LYS A 32 5.59 8.40 33.98
CA LYS A 32 4.35 8.56 34.71
C LYS A 32 3.81 7.19 35.12
N ASP A 33 3.29 7.08 36.34
CA ASP A 33 2.52 5.91 36.78
C ASP A 33 1.22 5.83 35.98
N LEU A 34 1.28 5.14 34.85
CA LEU A 34 0.16 4.95 33.96
C LEU A 34 -0.64 3.72 34.37
N THR A 35 -1.92 3.95 34.66
CA THR A 35 -2.87 2.85 34.80
C THR A 35 -3.10 2.17 33.45
N ALA A 36 -3.38 0.86 33.46
CA ALA A 36 -3.73 0.12 32.24
C ALA A 36 -4.88 0.78 31.46
N THR A 37 -5.83 1.40 32.17
CA THR A 37 -6.95 2.15 31.58
C THR A 37 -6.49 3.38 30.79
N GLN A 38 -5.51 4.13 31.31
CA GLN A 38 -4.96 5.30 30.60
C GLN A 38 -4.23 4.88 29.33
N ILE A 39 -3.41 3.83 29.40
CA ILE A 39 -2.72 3.25 28.24
C ILE A 39 -3.74 2.80 27.20
N GLY A 40 -4.76 2.05 27.62
CA GLY A 40 -5.83 1.59 26.72
C GLY A 40 -6.58 2.74 26.05
N THR A 41 -6.91 3.79 26.79
CA THR A 41 -7.59 4.98 26.26
C THR A 41 -6.72 5.71 25.23
N GLN A 42 -5.43 5.87 25.52
CA GLN A 42 -4.48 6.51 24.60
C GLN A 42 -4.30 5.69 23.32
N LEU A 43 -4.10 4.38 23.44
CA LEU A 43 -3.98 3.49 22.29
C LEU A 43 -5.26 3.49 21.43
N LEU A 44 -6.44 3.48 22.05
CA LEU A 44 -7.72 3.57 21.35
C LEU A 44 -7.84 4.88 20.57
N MET A 45 -7.49 6.01 21.20
CA MET A 45 -7.50 7.32 20.55
C MET A 45 -6.54 7.36 19.36
N LEU A 46 -5.30 6.89 19.53
CA LEU A 46 -4.32 6.81 18.44
C LEU A 46 -4.78 5.87 17.32
N SER A 47 -5.43 4.75 17.67
CA SER A 47 -5.99 3.81 16.69
C SER A 47 -7.12 4.44 15.90
N PHE A 48 -8.00 5.18 16.56
CA PHE A 48 -9.08 5.91 15.90
C PHE A 48 -8.53 6.95 14.91
N ILE A 49 -7.54 7.74 15.33
CA ILE A 49 -6.87 8.72 14.45
C ILE A 49 -6.21 8.02 13.26
N ALA A 50 -5.49 6.92 13.51
CA ALA A 50 -4.85 6.14 12.46
C ALA A 50 -5.86 5.62 11.42
N LEU A 51 -7.02 5.11 11.86
CA LEU A 51 -8.10 4.68 10.96
C LEU A 51 -8.69 5.83 10.14
N VAL A 52 -8.85 7.02 10.73
CA VAL A 52 -9.32 8.21 10.00
C VAL A 52 -8.30 8.61 8.93
N ILE A 53 -7.01 8.63 9.26
CA ILE A 53 -5.94 8.91 8.30
C ILE A 53 -5.95 7.87 7.17
N GLU A 54 -6.02 6.58 7.51
CA GLU A 54 -6.09 5.49 6.54
C GLU A 54 -7.25 5.70 5.56
N ARG A 55 -8.45 5.99 6.08
CA ARG A 55 -9.62 6.22 5.23
C ARG A 55 -9.47 7.46 4.35
N ALA A 56 -8.92 8.55 4.88
CA ALA A 56 -8.68 9.78 4.11
C ALA A 56 -7.68 9.53 2.96
N VAL A 57 -6.61 8.78 3.24
CA VAL A 57 -5.58 8.42 2.26
C VAL A 57 -6.16 7.51 1.19
N GLU A 58 -6.98 6.51 1.57
CA GLU A 58 -7.65 5.62 0.63
C GLU A 58 -8.52 6.41 -0.36
N VAL A 59 -9.36 7.33 0.15
CA VAL A 59 -10.21 8.18 -0.70
C VAL A 59 -9.36 9.05 -1.63
N TYR A 60 -8.30 9.67 -1.12
CA TYR A 60 -7.39 10.48 -1.93
C TYR A 60 -6.73 9.67 -3.05
N VAL A 61 -6.16 8.51 -2.74
CA VAL A 61 -5.45 7.66 -3.70
C VAL A 61 -6.42 7.06 -4.72
N ASN A 62 -7.58 6.59 -4.30
CA ASN A 62 -8.58 6.05 -5.23
C ASN A 62 -9.07 7.12 -6.20
N ASN A 63 -9.32 8.34 -5.73
CA ASN A 63 -9.72 9.44 -6.60
C ASN A 63 -8.60 9.85 -7.57
N ARG A 64 -7.35 9.94 -7.07
CA ARG A 64 -6.20 10.35 -7.88
C ARG A 64 -5.92 9.41 -9.05
N PHE A 65 -6.10 8.11 -8.86
CA PHE A 65 -5.70 7.08 -9.82
C PHE A 65 -6.90 6.37 -10.49
N ALA A 66 -8.12 6.87 -10.31
CA ALA A 66 -9.33 6.25 -10.88
C ALA A 66 -9.28 6.18 -12.42
N GLY A 67 -8.81 7.24 -13.08
CA GLY A 67 -8.72 7.31 -14.55
C GLY A 67 -7.78 6.26 -15.13
N GLU A 68 -6.56 6.16 -14.58
CA GLU A 68 -5.54 5.21 -15.06
C GLU A 68 -6.00 3.75 -14.94
N GLN A 69 -6.73 3.39 -13.86
CA GLN A 69 -7.28 2.04 -13.71
C GLN A 69 -8.37 1.70 -14.75
N LEU A 70 -9.16 2.70 -15.13
CA LEU A 70 -10.23 2.53 -16.11
C LEU A 70 -9.64 2.32 -17.51
N ASP A 71 -8.60 3.07 -17.87
CA ASP A 71 -7.99 3.01 -19.19
C ASP A 71 -7.32 1.65 -19.45
N ASP A 72 -6.54 1.14 -18.49
CA ASP A 72 -5.87 -0.17 -18.61
C ASP A 72 -6.88 -1.32 -18.72
N SER A 73 -7.99 -1.24 -17.97
CA SER A 73 -9.04 -2.25 -18.00
C SER A 73 -9.89 -2.18 -19.27
N ARG A 74 -9.99 -1.02 -19.92
CA ARG A 74 -10.87 -0.79 -21.06
C ARG A 74 -10.38 -1.50 -22.32
N GLN A 75 -9.09 -1.43 -22.64
CA GLN A 75 -8.56 -2.04 -23.86
C GLN A 75 -8.69 -3.57 -23.85
N SER A 76 -8.37 -4.21 -22.73
CA SER A 76 -8.55 -5.66 -22.56
C SER A 76 -10.03 -6.08 -22.67
N ARG A 77 -10.94 -5.28 -22.10
CA ARG A 77 -12.39 -5.51 -22.22
C ARG A 77 -12.91 -5.37 -23.65
N LEU A 78 -12.46 -4.35 -24.37
CA LEU A 78 -12.84 -4.12 -25.77
C LEU A 78 -12.33 -5.26 -26.67
N ALA A 79 -11.09 -5.70 -26.49
CA ALA A 79 -10.54 -6.84 -27.24
C ALA A 79 -11.30 -8.14 -26.92
N GLY A 80 -11.62 -8.39 -25.65
CA GLY A 80 -12.45 -9.54 -25.24
C GLY A 80 -13.86 -9.52 -25.84
N ALA A 81 -14.49 -8.35 -25.90
CA ALA A 81 -15.78 -8.17 -26.56
C ALA A 81 -15.69 -8.47 -28.06
N LYS A 82 -14.62 -7.99 -28.73
CA LYS A 82 -14.39 -8.24 -30.17
C LYS A 82 -14.21 -9.74 -30.46
N VAL A 83 -13.43 -10.47 -29.65
CA VAL A 83 -13.28 -11.93 -29.79
C VAL A 83 -14.64 -12.62 -29.71
N LYS A 84 -15.49 -12.23 -28.76
CA LYS A 84 -16.82 -12.82 -28.60
C LYS A 84 -17.72 -12.56 -29.82
N THR A 85 -17.65 -11.37 -30.41
CA THR A 85 -18.42 -11.05 -31.62
C THR A 85 -17.91 -11.81 -32.84
N LEU A 86 -16.59 -11.97 -32.99
CA LEU A 86 -15.99 -12.73 -34.09
C LEU A 86 -16.32 -14.23 -33.98
N GLN A 87 -16.27 -14.79 -32.77
CA GLN A 87 -16.65 -16.18 -32.54
C GLN A 87 -18.12 -16.41 -32.92
N ALA A 88 -19.02 -15.51 -32.55
CA ALA A 88 -20.42 -15.62 -32.92
C ALA A 88 -20.63 -15.54 -34.46
N ALA A 89 -19.83 -14.74 -35.17
CA ALA A 89 -19.86 -14.67 -36.62
C ALA A 89 -19.33 -15.96 -37.28
N LEU A 90 -18.24 -16.52 -36.74
CA LEU A 90 -17.70 -17.81 -37.17
C LEU A 90 -18.72 -18.94 -36.98
N ASP A 91 -19.37 -18.98 -35.81
CA ASP A 91 -20.38 -19.99 -35.49
C ASP A 91 -21.58 -19.88 -36.45
N ALA A 92 -22.02 -18.65 -36.77
CA ALA A 92 -23.09 -18.41 -37.74
C ALA A 92 -22.71 -18.84 -39.16
N GLU A 93 -21.49 -18.55 -39.62
CA GLU A 93 -21.02 -18.97 -40.95
C GLU A 93 -20.85 -20.49 -41.02
N THR A 94 -20.36 -21.12 -39.95
CA THR A 94 -20.24 -22.58 -39.85
C THR A 94 -21.61 -23.27 -39.92
N ALA A 95 -22.62 -22.71 -39.25
CA ALA A 95 -24.00 -23.19 -39.27
C ALA A 95 -24.74 -22.93 -40.58
N ARG A 96 -24.22 -22.06 -41.47
CA ARG A 96 -24.85 -21.72 -42.74
C ARG A 96 -24.99 -22.95 -43.64
N ALA A 97 -26.23 -23.27 -44.02
CA ALA A 97 -26.53 -24.36 -44.93
C ALA A 97 -26.03 -24.05 -46.36
N LEU A 98 -25.55 -25.08 -47.05
CA LEU A 98 -25.20 -24.97 -48.47
C LEU A 98 -26.49 -24.93 -49.32
N PRO A 99 -26.48 -24.21 -50.46
CA PRO A 99 -27.62 -24.19 -51.37
C PRO A 99 -27.98 -25.61 -51.84
N VAL A 100 -29.25 -25.95 -51.76
CA VAL A 100 -29.80 -27.25 -52.17
C VAL A 100 -30.41 -27.10 -53.57
N GLY A 101 -30.23 -28.10 -54.45
CA GLY A 101 -30.81 -28.10 -55.80
C GLY A 101 -30.01 -27.32 -56.85
N VAL A 102 -28.75 -26.97 -56.56
CA VAL A 102 -27.82 -26.33 -57.51
C VAL A 102 -26.90 -27.35 -58.19
N SER A 103 -26.28 -26.96 -59.31
CA SER A 103 -25.33 -27.82 -60.03
C SER A 103 -24.09 -28.14 -59.19
N ALA A 104 -23.40 -29.23 -59.52
CA ALA A 104 -22.17 -29.64 -58.82
C ALA A 104 -21.10 -28.53 -58.79
N ASP A 105 -20.94 -27.79 -59.90
CA ASP A 105 -20.03 -26.65 -59.99
C ASP A 105 -20.42 -25.50 -59.06
N GLN A 106 -21.72 -25.20 -58.94
CA GLN A 106 -22.21 -24.17 -58.04
C GLN A 106 -22.04 -24.57 -56.57
N LEU A 107 -22.25 -25.84 -56.25
CA LEU A 107 -22.00 -26.39 -54.92
C LEU A 107 -20.51 -26.31 -54.56
N ALA A 108 -19.61 -26.67 -55.46
CA ALA A 108 -18.16 -26.56 -55.25
C ALA A 108 -17.72 -25.11 -55.00
N LYS A 109 -18.26 -24.14 -55.77
CA LYS A 109 -18.02 -22.71 -55.56
C LYS A 109 -18.52 -22.24 -54.19
N ALA A 110 -19.72 -22.66 -53.78
CA ALA A 110 -20.29 -22.30 -52.48
C ALA A 110 -19.47 -22.87 -51.30
N THR A 111 -19.00 -24.12 -51.41
CA THR A 111 -18.14 -24.77 -50.41
C THR A 111 -16.80 -24.05 -50.29
N ASN A 112 -16.16 -23.72 -51.42
CA ASN A 112 -14.88 -22.99 -51.41
C ASN A 112 -15.04 -21.58 -50.81
N ALA A 113 -16.10 -20.86 -51.16
CA ALA A 113 -16.38 -19.53 -50.61
C ALA A 113 -16.65 -19.57 -49.09
N LYS A 114 -17.38 -20.59 -48.62
CA LYS A 114 -17.59 -20.83 -47.19
C LYS A 114 -16.28 -21.13 -46.47
N GLN A 115 -15.46 -22.01 -47.04
CA GLN A 115 -14.16 -22.38 -46.46
C GLN A 115 -13.21 -21.18 -46.38
N GLU A 116 -13.17 -20.34 -47.41
CA GLU A 116 -12.40 -19.10 -47.41
C GLU A 116 -12.88 -18.12 -46.34
N SER A 117 -14.21 -17.99 -46.16
CA SER A 117 -14.80 -17.14 -45.12
C SER A 117 -14.45 -17.64 -43.72
N ILE A 118 -14.54 -18.95 -43.48
CA ILE A 118 -14.12 -19.59 -42.22
C ILE A 118 -12.63 -19.33 -41.95
N GLY A 119 -11.77 -19.45 -42.97
CA GLY A 119 -10.35 -19.13 -42.87
C GLY A 119 -10.12 -17.68 -42.42
N LYS A 120 -10.77 -16.72 -43.07
CA LYS A 120 -10.71 -15.29 -42.71
C LYS A 120 -11.13 -15.02 -41.26
N TRP A 121 -12.22 -15.63 -40.80
CA TRP A 121 -12.67 -15.47 -39.41
C TRP A 121 -11.69 -16.07 -38.41
N ASN A 122 -11.12 -17.25 -38.68
CA ASN A 122 -10.10 -17.86 -37.83
C ASN A 122 -8.84 -17.00 -37.72
N ASP A 123 -8.37 -16.45 -38.85
CA ASP A 123 -7.21 -15.55 -38.88
C ASP A 123 -7.49 -14.28 -38.05
N GLU A 124 -8.66 -13.65 -38.22
CA GLU A 124 -9.01 -12.44 -37.45
C GLU A 124 -9.20 -12.73 -35.95
N ILE A 125 -9.73 -13.91 -35.59
CA ILE A 125 -9.82 -14.36 -34.20
C ILE A 125 -8.43 -14.55 -33.61
N SER A 126 -7.53 -15.23 -34.31
CA SER A 126 -6.15 -15.45 -33.86
C SER A 126 -5.42 -14.12 -33.62
N GLU A 127 -5.49 -13.20 -34.59
CA GLU A 127 -4.90 -11.86 -34.47
C GLU A 127 -5.49 -11.08 -33.28
N THR A 128 -6.81 -11.16 -33.08
CA THR A 128 -7.48 -10.46 -31.97
C THR A 128 -7.13 -11.09 -30.62
N LEU A 129 -6.94 -12.42 -30.56
CA LEU A 129 -6.47 -13.12 -29.36
C LEU A 129 -5.03 -12.73 -29.01
N GLU A 130 -4.14 -12.64 -30.00
CA GLU A 130 -2.77 -12.16 -29.80
C GLU A 130 -2.77 -10.71 -29.28
N LYS A 131 -3.54 -9.81 -29.90
CA LYS A 131 -3.71 -8.43 -29.42
C LYS A 131 -4.26 -8.38 -28.00
N LYS A 132 -5.23 -9.23 -27.67
CA LYS A 132 -5.78 -9.33 -26.31
C LYS A 132 -4.70 -9.77 -25.32
N ALA A 133 -3.89 -10.76 -25.67
CA ALA A 133 -2.77 -11.22 -24.82
C ALA A 133 -1.75 -10.10 -24.61
N GLN A 134 -1.38 -9.38 -25.67
CA GLN A 134 -0.49 -8.21 -25.59
C GLN A 134 -1.07 -7.11 -24.69
N PHE A 135 -2.37 -6.81 -24.79
CA PHE A 135 -3.02 -5.83 -23.91
C PHE A 135 -3.09 -6.30 -22.46
N GLN A 136 -3.24 -7.60 -22.21
CA GLN A 136 -3.23 -8.14 -20.86
C GLN A 136 -1.83 -8.09 -20.23
N GLU A 137 -0.80 -8.40 -21.01
CA GLU A 137 0.58 -8.30 -20.57
C GLU A 137 0.98 -6.85 -20.29
N SER A 138 0.66 -5.92 -21.19
CA SER A 138 0.93 -4.50 -20.99
C SER A 138 0.15 -3.92 -19.80
N ALA A 139 -1.12 -4.32 -19.64
CA ALA A 139 -1.93 -3.95 -18.48
C ALA A 139 -1.37 -4.54 -17.17
N ALA A 140 -0.82 -5.76 -17.17
CA ALA A 140 -0.19 -6.31 -15.97
C ALA A 140 1.02 -5.46 -15.54
N VAL A 141 1.87 -5.09 -16.51
CA VAL A 141 3.04 -4.24 -16.27
C VAL A 141 2.63 -2.84 -15.78
N SER A 142 1.59 -2.23 -16.37
CA SER A 142 1.11 -0.92 -15.95
C SER A 142 0.43 -0.97 -14.57
N LEU A 143 -0.34 -2.02 -14.28
CA LEU A 143 -0.96 -2.24 -12.97
C LEU A 143 0.08 -2.38 -11.86
N ASP A 144 1.20 -3.04 -12.11
CA ASP A 144 2.27 -3.15 -11.11
C ASP A 144 2.97 -1.82 -10.87
N LYS A 145 3.24 -1.04 -11.92
CA LYS A 145 3.72 0.34 -11.79
C LYS A 145 2.72 1.21 -11.02
N LEU A 146 1.43 1.06 -11.31
CA LEU A 146 0.35 1.78 -10.66
C LEU A 146 0.23 1.42 -9.19
N LYS A 147 0.36 0.15 -8.81
CA LYS A 147 0.39 -0.29 -7.40
C LYS A 147 1.54 0.37 -6.64
N VAL A 148 2.73 0.42 -7.24
CA VAL A 148 3.89 1.08 -6.63
C VAL A 148 3.64 2.58 -6.47
N ALA A 149 3.10 3.24 -7.51
CA ALA A 149 2.75 4.65 -7.46
C ALA A 149 1.67 4.96 -6.41
N LYS A 150 0.61 4.14 -6.33
CA LYS A 150 -0.44 4.21 -5.31
C LYS A 150 0.12 4.06 -3.91
N ARG A 151 0.97 3.04 -3.68
CA ARG A 151 1.60 2.81 -2.38
C ARG A 151 2.48 3.99 -1.95
N ARG A 152 3.28 4.53 -2.88
CA ARG A 152 4.12 5.71 -2.61
C ARG A 152 3.28 6.93 -2.28
N ALA A 153 2.23 7.20 -3.07
CA ALA A 153 1.31 8.31 -2.82
C ALA A 153 0.58 8.16 -1.49
N ALA A 154 0.13 6.95 -1.16
CA ALA A 154 -0.50 6.63 0.12
C ALA A 154 0.44 6.91 1.29
N MET A 155 1.67 6.39 1.23
CA MET A 155 2.68 6.61 2.27
C MET A 155 2.99 8.10 2.46
N THR A 156 3.21 8.84 1.37
CA THR A 156 3.48 10.28 1.46
C THR A 156 2.30 11.05 2.06
N ALA A 157 1.07 10.75 1.64
CA ALA A 157 -0.13 11.38 2.17
C ALA A 157 -0.36 11.04 3.66
N ALA A 158 -0.20 9.77 4.03
CA ALA A 158 -0.33 9.31 5.42
C ALA A 158 0.69 10.00 6.33
N THR A 159 1.96 10.03 5.92
CA THR A 159 3.02 10.72 6.69
C THR A 159 2.74 12.22 6.84
N PHE A 160 2.26 12.87 5.79
CA PHE A 160 1.93 14.29 5.85
C PHE A 160 0.76 14.58 6.80
N LEU A 161 -0.33 13.81 6.71
CA LEU A 161 -1.49 13.95 7.62
C LEU A 161 -1.10 13.62 9.07
N ALA A 162 -0.35 12.55 9.29
CA ALA A 162 0.14 12.18 10.60
C ALA A 162 1.05 13.26 11.22
N ALA A 163 1.90 13.89 10.40
CA ALA A 163 2.73 15.02 10.85
C ALA A 163 1.88 16.23 11.26
N ILE A 164 0.83 16.56 10.50
CA ILE A 164 -0.12 17.62 10.87
C ILE A 164 -0.79 17.30 12.21
N VAL A 165 -1.25 16.07 12.39
CA VAL A 165 -1.88 15.64 13.65
C VAL A 165 -0.89 15.71 14.82
N ALA A 166 0.35 15.27 14.63
CA ALA A 166 1.38 15.37 15.66
C ALA A 166 1.68 16.83 16.03
N LEU A 167 1.75 17.73 15.03
CA LEU A 167 1.94 19.17 15.25
C LEU A 167 0.72 19.85 15.90
N SER A 168 -0.47 19.27 15.79
CA SER A 168 -1.68 19.77 16.45
C SER A 168 -1.75 19.47 17.96
N GLY A 169 -0.73 18.82 18.52
CA GLY A 169 -0.63 18.52 19.95
C GLY A 169 -0.93 17.06 20.29
N VAL A 170 -1.15 16.19 19.30
CA VAL A 170 -1.26 14.74 19.54
C VAL A 170 0.14 14.18 19.72
N HIS A 171 0.43 13.74 20.93
CA HIS A 171 1.77 13.36 21.37
C HIS A 171 1.72 12.02 22.09
N THR A 172 2.61 11.10 21.73
CA THR A 172 2.58 9.72 22.24
C THR A 172 3.44 9.60 23.49
N LEU A 173 4.72 9.99 23.39
CA LEU A 173 5.71 9.90 24.47
C LEU A 173 5.45 10.92 25.57
N THR A 174 5.02 12.14 25.23
CA THR A 174 4.74 13.19 26.21
C THR A 174 3.64 12.76 27.20
N GLN A 175 2.73 11.88 26.79
CA GLN A 175 1.71 11.34 27.69
C GLN A 175 2.25 10.26 28.64
N LEU A 176 3.42 9.67 28.33
CA LEU A 176 4.09 8.65 29.14
C LEU A 176 5.07 9.23 30.16
N VAL A 177 5.46 10.49 30.00
CA VAL A 177 6.46 11.16 30.83
C VAL A 177 5.77 12.18 31.72
N ASP A 178 6.23 12.31 32.97
CA ASP A 178 5.78 13.38 33.86
C ASP A 178 6.12 14.76 33.29
N ALA A 179 5.45 15.80 33.78
CA ALA A 179 5.74 17.16 33.35
C ALA A 179 7.24 17.46 33.51
N PHE A 180 7.84 18.08 32.49
CA PHE A 180 9.24 18.46 32.53
C PHE A 180 9.51 19.32 33.78
N PRO A 181 10.55 18.98 34.56
CA PRO A 181 10.99 19.81 35.68
C PRO A 181 11.23 21.26 35.23
N ALA A 182 10.93 22.24 36.08
CA ALA A 182 11.07 23.65 35.74
C ALA A 182 12.53 24.07 35.43
N ASP A 183 13.49 23.30 35.92
CA ASP A 183 14.92 23.44 35.71
C ASP A 183 15.45 22.63 34.51
N ALA A 184 14.59 21.90 33.79
CA ALA A 184 15.01 21.13 32.63
C ALA A 184 15.57 22.06 31.52
N PRO A 185 16.75 21.74 30.96
CA PRO A 185 17.31 22.51 29.85
C PRO A 185 16.31 22.66 28.69
N VAL A 186 16.21 23.89 28.15
CA VAL A 186 15.32 24.20 27.01
C VAL A 186 15.60 23.29 25.82
N PHE A 187 16.87 22.94 25.60
CA PHE A 187 17.28 22.02 24.53
C PHE A 187 16.71 20.61 24.74
N GLN A 188 16.79 20.06 25.96
CA GLN A 188 16.25 18.73 26.29
C GLN A 188 14.74 18.68 26.01
N THR A 189 14.01 19.69 26.49
CA THR A 189 12.56 19.78 26.28
C THR A 189 12.21 19.87 24.80
N LYS A 190 12.89 20.73 24.03
CA LYS A 190 12.65 20.86 22.58
C LYS A 190 13.01 19.60 21.81
N PHE A 191 14.12 18.96 22.15
CA PHE A 191 14.54 17.72 21.51
C PHE A 191 13.57 16.58 21.79
N PHE A 192 13.08 16.45 23.03
CA PHE A 192 12.07 15.46 23.37
C PHE A 192 10.76 15.69 22.62
N MET A 193 10.25 16.94 22.60
CA MET A 193 9.04 17.28 21.86
C MET A 193 9.19 17.01 20.36
N PHE A 194 10.36 17.28 19.79
CA PHE A 194 10.68 16.95 18.40
C PHE A 194 10.67 15.42 18.17
N ALA A 195 11.36 14.66 19.02
CA ALA A 195 11.42 13.20 18.93
C ALA A 195 10.03 12.58 19.07
N ASP A 196 9.21 13.07 20.00
CA ASP A 196 7.83 12.62 20.18
C ASP A 196 6.93 12.96 18.99
N THR A 197 7.07 14.17 18.43
CA THR A 197 6.35 14.57 17.22
C THR A 197 6.68 13.63 16.06
N VAL A 198 7.96 13.33 15.85
CA VAL A 198 8.43 12.41 14.80
C VAL A 198 7.93 10.99 15.05
N LEU A 199 8.03 10.49 16.29
CA LEU A 199 7.57 9.16 16.64
C LEU A 199 6.05 9.02 16.46
N THR A 200 5.29 10.01 16.91
CA THR A 200 3.83 10.05 16.78
C THR A 200 3.43 10.08 15.31
N ALA A 201 4.10 10.91 14.48
CA ALA A 201 3.85 10.94 13.05
C ALA A 201 4.12 9.59 12.39
N PHE A 202 5.23 8.91 12.72
CA PHE A 202 5.51 7.58 12.18
C PHE A 202 4.54 6.51 12.66
N LEU A 203 4.16 6.56 13.94
CA LEU A 203 3.18 5.64 14.51
C LEU A 203 1.83 5.75 13.80
N LEU A 204 1.33 6.97 13.63
CA LEU A 204 0.05 7.23 12.96
C LEU A 204 0.12 6.94 11.45
N ALA A 205 1.23 7.29 10.77
CA ALA A 205 1.42 7.01 9.36
C ALA A 205 1.54 5.50 9.06
N GLY A 206 2.01 4.72 10.03
CA GLY A 206 2.02 3.25 9.98
C GLY A 206 0.63 2.61 10.09
N GLY A 207 -0.40 3.39 10.42
CA GLY A 207 -1.78 2.91 10.52
C GLY A 207 -2.00 1.93 11.67
N ALA A 208 -3.06 1.12 11.55
CA ALA A 208 -3.39 0.08 12.52
C ALA A 208 -2.29 -0.99 12.65
N ASP A 209 -1.59 -1.29 11.55
CA ASP A 209 -0.46 -2.24 11.55
C ASP A 209 0.71 -1.74 12.42
N GLY A 210 1.00 -0.44 12.39
CA GLY A 210 2.02 0.18 13.23
C GLY A 210 1.72 0.00 14.72
N ILE A 211 0.48 0.29 15.12
CA ILE A 211 0.02 0.13 16.51
C ILE A 211 -0.01 -1.35 16.91
N HIS A 212 -0.51 -2.23 16.04
CA HIS A 212 -0.56 -3.67 16.29
C HIS A 212 0.84 -4.27 16.54
N GLN A 213 1.85 -3.86 15.77
CA GLN A 213 3.23 -4.31 15.97
C GLN A 213 3.80 -3.85 17.33
N ILE A 214 3.47 -2.64 17.77
CA ILE A 214 3.88 -2.15 19.09
C ILE A 214 3.22 -2.98 20.19
N VAL A 215 1.91 -3.18 20.11
CA VAL A 215 1.16 -3.99 21.09
C VAL A 215 1.75 -5.40 21.15
N LYS A 216 1.99 -6.04 20.01
CA LYS A 216 2.56 -7.40 19.94
C LYS A 216 3.95 -7.49 20.57
N LYS A 217 4.82 -6.51 20.33
CA LYS A 217 6.16 -6.47 20.95
C LYS A 217 6.07 -6.25 22.46
N PHE A 218 5.14 -5.40 22.89
CA PHE A 218 4.92 -5.12 24.30
C PHE A 218 4.40 -6.35 25.05
N THR A 219 3.41 -7.07 24.51
CA THR A 219 2.91 -8.31 25.12
C THR A 219 3.98 -9.38 25.18
N ALA A 220 4.79 -9.54 24.12
CA ALA A 220 5.87 -10.52 24.11
C ALA A 220 6.93 -10.26 25.20
N ILE A 221 7.27 -9.00 25.47
CA ILE A 221 8.20 -8.62 26.55
C ILE A 221 7.55 -8.85 27.92
N SER A 222 6.27 -8.53 28.07
CA SER A 222 5.53 -8.78 29.31
C SER A 222 5.50 -10.26 29.67
N ASP A 223 5.22 -11.11 28.68
CA ASP A 223 5.16 -12.56 28.88
C ASP A 223 6.53 -13.13 29.30
N ASP A 224 7.62 -12.65 28.68
CA ASP A 224 9.00 -13.04 28.99
C ASP A 224 9.41 -12.62 30.42
N ILE A 225 9.02 -11.42 30.86
CA ILE A 225 9.27 -10.93 32.23
C ILE A 225 8.49 -11.75 33.26
N THR A 226 7.28 -12.20 32.95
CA THR A 226 6.46 -13.02 33.87
C THR A 226 6.86 -14.50 33.90
N ALA A 227 7.69 -14.95 32.96
CA ALA A 227 8.19 -16.32 32.87
C ALA A 227 9.49 -16.56 33.67
N VAL A 228 10.08 -15.50 34.25
CA VAL A 228 11.26 -15.51 35.14
C VAL A 228 10.84 -15.40 36.59
#